data_AF-A0A2Z3N7E8-F1
#
_entry.id   AF-A0A2Z3N7E8-F1
#
_cell.length_a   1.000
_cell.length_b   1.000
_cell.length_c   1.000
_cell.angle_alpha   90.00
_cell.angle_beta   90.00
_cell.angle_gamma   90.00
#
_symmetry.space_group_name_H-M   'P 1'
#
loop_
_entity.id
_entity.type
_entity.pdbx_description
1 polymer ?
#
loop_
_entity_poly.entity_id
_entity_poly.type
_entity_poly.pdbx_seq_one_letter_code
_entity_poly.pdbx_strand_id
1 'polypeptide(L)'
;MKERIHEYCHRLHLPVMAERWSAMAEYAATHNIPYSEFLFRLLEAEIVEKQERSIQTLIKLSKLPYRKTIDTFDFNALPSVDERRIRELLTLSFIDRKENILFLGPPGIGKTHLAISIGMEAIARGYKTYFITAHDLVTQLRKADQEGKLEKKLRMFVKPTILIIDEMGYLKLDPNSAHYLFQVIARRYEHAPIILTSNKSFGEWGEIVGDSVLATAMLDRLLHHSIIFNLKGESYRLREKRLQQEKQKDQ
;
A
#
# COMPACT_ATOMS: atom_id res chain seq x y z
N MET A 1 -30.34 33.44 7.87
CA MET A 1 -29.32 32.79 8.74
C MET A 1 -28.94 31.41 8.22
N LYS A 2 -29.90 30.51 7.92
CA LYS A 2 -29.65 29.17 7.34
C LYS A 2 -28.79 29.20 6.06
N GLU A 3 -29.12 30.09 5.11
CA GLU A 3 -28.36 30.26 3.86
C GLU A 3 -26.90 30.70 4.09
N ARG A 4 -26.66 31.61 5.06
CA ARG A 4 -25.30 32.05 5.41
C ARG A 4 -24.48 30.93 6.05
N ILE A 5 -25.11 30.08 6.87
CA ILE A 5 -24.43 28.89 7.44
C ILE A 5 -24.00 27.96 6.30
N HIS A 6 -24.90 27.68 5.35
CA HIS A 6 -24.58 26.82 4.21
C HIS A 6 -23.46 27.42 3.33
N GLU A 7 -23.51 28.72 3.02
CA GLU A 7 -22.47 29.43 2.27
C GLU A 7 -21.12 29.37 2.98
N TYR A 8 -21.08 29.63 4.29
CA TYR A 8 -19.84 29.58 5.07
C TYR A 8 -19.29 28.17 5.19
N CYS A 9 -20.15 27.16 5.39
CA CYS A 9 -19.74 25.76 5.36
C CYS A 9 -19.13 25.39 4.00
N HIS A 10 -19.72 25.82 2.89
CA HIS A 10 -19.15 25.56 1.57
C HIS A 10 -17.77 26.21 1.38
N ARG A 11 -17.61 27.48 1.78
CA ARG A 11 -16.31 28.20 1.71
C ARG A 11 -15.23 27.56 2.57
N LEU A 12 -15.60 27.04 3.74
CA LEU A 12 -14.72 26.34 4.66
C LEU A 12 -14.53 24.86 4.33
N HIS A 13 -15.15 24.37 3.24
CA HIS A 13 -15.12 22.97 2.84
C HIS A 13 -15.66 22.04 3.94
N LEU A 14 -16.80 22.37 4.54
CA LEU A 14 -17.49 21.64 5.62
C LEU A 14 -18.83 21.04 5.13
N PRO A 15 -18.81 20.11 4.16
CA PRO A 15 -20.05 19.57 3.56
C PRO A 15 -20.95 18.83 4.55
N VAL A 16 -20.40 18.15 5.56
CA VAL A 16 -21.21 17.40 6.54
C VAL A 16 -21.95 18.36 7.45
N MET A 17 -21.28 19.41 7.92
CA MET A 17 -21.93 20.45 8.71
C MET A 17 -23.01 21.15 7.90
N ALA A 18 -22.76 21.44 6.61
CA ALA A 18 -23.73 22.08 5.73
C ALA A 18 -25.06 21.29 5.62
N GLU A 19 -24.98 19.97 5.68
CA GLU A 19 -26.11 19.04 5.59
C GLU A 19 -26.74 18.73 6.96
N ARG A 20 -25.92 18.51 8.01
CA ARG A 20 -26.37 17.95 9.29
C ARG A 20 -26.65 18.98 10.38
N TRP A 21 -26.25 20.24 10.22
CA TRP A 21 -26.36 21.25 11.30
C TRP A 21 -27.78 21.45 11.80
N SER A 22 -28.79 21.41 10.92
CA SER A 22 -30.19 21.67 11.29
C SER A 22 -30.77 20.55 12.13
N ALA A 23 -30.60 19.29 11.70
CA ALA A 23 -31.05 18.12 12.46
C ALA A 23 -30.33 18.03 13.81
N MET A 24 -29.04 18.37 13.85
CA MET A 24 -28.27 18.38 15.09
C MET A 24 -28.69 19.50 16.05
N ALA A 25 -29.10 20.65 15.52
CA ALA A 25 -29.61 21.76 16.33
C ALA A 25 -30.96 21.41 16.97
N GLU A 26 -31.86 20.77 16.22
CA GLU A 26 -33.14 20.27 16.75
C GLU A 26 -32.92 19.18 17.81
N TYR A 27 -31.99 18.26 17.57
CA TYR A 27 -31.61 17.22 18.53
C TYR A 27 -31.05 17.82 19.83
N ALA A 28 -30.15 18.80 19.72
CA ALA A 28 -29.55 19.50 20.86
C ALA A 28 -30.59 20.28 21.68
N ALA A 29 -31.54 20.93 21.02
CA ALA A 29 -32.64 21.62 21.69
C ALA A 29 -33.56 20.65 22.45
N THR A 30 -33.80 19.46 21.89
CA THR A 30 -34.68 18.44 22.49
C THR A 30 -34.03 17.73 23.69
N HIS A 31 -32.73 17.47 23.63
CA HIS A 31 -31.99 16.72 24.65
C HIS A 31 -31.19 17.62 25.61
N ASN A 32 -31.39 18.94 25.53
CA ASN A 32 -30.71 19.95 26.35
C ASN A 32 -29.17 19.82 26.31
N ILE A 33 -28.62 19.57 25.11
CA ILE A 33 -27.18 19.37 24.91
C ILE A 33 -26.46 20.72 25.03
N PRO A 34 -25.38 20.81 25.83
CA PRO A 34 -24.58 22.04 25.93
C PRO A 34 -24.06 22.51 24.56
N TYR A 35 -23.98 23.83 24.35
CA TYR A 35 -23.51 24.39 23.07
C TYR A 35 -22.10 23.92 22.66
N SER A 36 -21.22 23.72 23.64
CA SER A 36 -19.88 23.17 23.43
C SER A 36 -19.93 21.75 22.86
N GLU A 37 -20.81 20.91 23.38
CA GLU A 37 -20.99 19.53 22.93
C GLU A 37 -21.66 19.47 21.56
N PHE A 38 -22.64 20.34 21.30
CA PHE A 38 -23.24 20.51 19.98
C PHE A 38 -22.18 20.84 18.91
N LEU A 39 -21.34 21.84 19.17
CA LEU A 39 -20.27 22.23 18.26
C LEU A 39 -19.25 21.10 18.07
N PHE A 40 -18.83 20.46 19.18
CA PHE A 40 -17.91 19.34 19.14
C PHE A 40 -18.41 18.21 18.24
N ARG A 41 -19.64 17.75 18.43
CA ARG A 41 -20.22 16.64 17.65
C ARG A 41 -20.36 16.96 16.16
N LEU A 42 -20.66 18.22 15.81
CA LEU A 42 -20.69 18.64 14.40
C LEU A 42 -19.30 18.62 13.76
N LEU A 43 -18.28 19.11 14.47
CA LEU A 43 -16.90 19.09 14.00
C LEU A 43 -16.37 17.66 13.92
N GLU A 44 -16.69 16.81 14.89
CA GLU A 44 -16.33 15.39 14.90
C GLU A 44 -16.93 14.67 13.69
N ALA A 45 -18.22 14.84 13.43
CA ALA A 45 -18.87 14.24 12.25
C ALA A 45 -18.23 14.69 10.93
N GLU A 46 -17.83 15.96 10.84
CA GLU A 46 -17.12 16.49 9.67
C GLU A 46 -15.73 15.89 9.49
N ILE A 47 -14.95 15.78 10.57
CA ILE A 47 -13.61 15.20 10.54
C ILE A 47 -13.65 13.73 10.17
N VAL A 48 -14.57 12.94 10.76
CA VAL A 48 -14.73 11.51 10.47
C VAL A 48 -15.05 11.29 8.99
N GLU A 49 -15.99 12.04 8.42
CA GLU A 49 -16.35 11.91 7.01
C GLU A 49 -15.20 12.34 6.07
N LYS A 50 -14.50 13.44 6.41
CA LYS A 50 -13.34 13.89 5.63
C LYS A 50 -12.23 12.84 5.63
N GLN A 51 -11.97 12.22 6.78
CA GLN A 51 -11.00 11.15 6.91
C GLN A 51 -11.41 9.94 6.05
N GLU A 52 -12.67 9.51 6.13
CA GLU A 52 -13.19 8.40 5.32
C GLU A 52 -13.06 8.69 3.82
N ARG A 53 -13.46 9.89 3.37
CA ARG A 53 -13.32 10.31 1.96
C ARG A 53 -11.87 10.35 1.51
N SER A 54 -10.97 10.84 2.37
CA SER A 54 -9.53 10.85 2.12
C SER A 54 -9.01 9.42 1.93
N ILE A 55 -9.35 8.51 2.85
CA ILE A 55 -8.97 7.08 2.80
C ILE A 55 -9.50 6.44 1.51
N GLN A 56 -10.78 6.60 1.17
CA GLN A 56 -11.34 6.05 -0.06
C GLN A 56 -10.65 6.60 -1.32
N THR A 57 -10.26 7.87 -1.30
CA THR A 57 -9.51 8.50 -2.39
C THR A 57 -8.11 7.89 -2.51
N LEU A 58 -7.39 7.74 -1.39
CA LEU A 58 -6.08 7.10 -1.35
C LEU A 58 -6.14 5.62 -1.79
N ILE A 59 -7.15 4.86 -1.37
CA ILE A 59 -7.36 3.48 -1.85
C ILE A 59 -7.49 3.45 -3.38
N LYS A 60 -8.32 4.32 -3.97
CA LYS A 60 -8.50 4.40 -5.43
C LYS A 60 -7.20 4.77 -6.16
N LEU A 61 -6.44 5.72 -5.61
CA LEU A 61 -5.17 6.16 -6.18
C LEU A 61 -4.04 5.14 -6.00
N SER A 62 -4.13 4.26 -4.99
CA SER A 62 -3.08 3.30 -4.66
C SER A 62 -2.90 2.18 -5.67
N LYS A 63 -3.89 1.94 -6.56
CA LYS A 63 -3.87 0.83 -7.52
C LYS A 63 -3.69 -0.56 -6.88
N LEU A 64 -4.01 -0.71 -5.59
CA LEU A 64 -4.05 -2.01 -4.94
C LEU A 64 -5.05 -2.93 -5.69
N PRO A 65 -4.67 -4.15 -6.05
CA PRO A 65 -5.50 -5.04 -6.87
C PRO A 65 -6.72 -5.55 -6.11
N TYR A 66 -6.63 -5.64 -4.80
CA TYR A 66 -7.69 -6.07 -3.90
C TYR A 66 -7.46 -5.54 -2.49
N ARG A 67 -8.49 -5.57 -1.66
CA ARG A 67 -8.45 -5.14 -0.25
C ARG A 67 -8.20 -6.36 0.63
N LYS A 68 -6.99 -6.46 1.19
CA LYS A 68 -6.61 -7.47 2.20
C LYS A 68 -6.02 -6.75 3.39
N THR A 69 -6.44 -7.15 4.58
CA THR A 69 -5.92 -6.64 5.86
C THR A 69 -5.19 -7.76 6.58
N ILE A 70 -4.43 -7.38 7.60
CA ILE A 70 -3.72 -8.36 8.42
C ILE A 70 -4.68 -9.29 9.18
N ASP A 71 -5.88 -8.81 9.52
CA ASP A 71 -6.87 -9.60 10.28
C ASP A 71 -7.39 -10.80 9.47
N THR A 72 -7.29 -10.71 8.14
CA THR A 72 -7.64 -11.81 7.22
C THR A 72 -6.47 -12.76 6.93
N PHE A 73 -5.30 -12.50 7.51
CA PHE A 73 -4.11 -13.33 7.32
C PHE A 73 -4.04 -14.41 8.41
N ASP A 74 -4.07 -15.68 8.01
CA ASP A 74 -3.91 -16.80 8.94
C ASP A 74 -2.43 -17.09 9.19
N PHE A 75 -1.91 -16.60 10.32
CA PHE A 75 -0.53 -16.86 10.75
C PHE A 75 -0.27 -18.33 11.05
N ASN A 76 -1.29 -19.12 11.42
CA ASN A 76 -1.11 -20.56 11.65
C ASN A 76 -0.83 -21.31 10.36
N ALA A 77 -1.32 -20.80 9.22
CA ALA A 77 -1.02 -21.36 7.90
C ALA A 77 0.41 -21.06 7.43
N LEU A 78 1.13 -20.12 8.06
CA LEU A 78 2.49 -19.76 7.69
C LEU A 78 3.40 -19.58 8.93
N PRO A 79 3.79 -20.68 9.61
CA PRO A 79 4.60 -20.60 10.83
C PRO A 79 6.02 -20.08 10.61
N SER A 80 6.47 -19.95 9.36
CA SER A 80 7.78 -19.37 9.04
C SER A 80 7.86 -17.86 9.23
N VAL A 81 6.73 -17.17 9.35
CA VAL A 81 6.69 -15.72 9.62
C VAL A 81 6.51 -15.46 11.11
N ASP A 82 7.36 -14.61 11.67
CA ASP A 82 7.16 -14.11 13.03
C ASP A 82 6.06 -13.04 13.01
N GLU A 83 4.90 -13.37 13.57
CA GLU A 83 3.77 -12.47 13.69
C GLU A 83 4.13 -11.16 14.41
N ARG A 84 5.02 -11.20 15.40
CA ARG A 84 5.42 -10.00 16.15
C ARG A 84 6.11 -9.00 15.24
N ARG A 85 7.06 -9.47 14.42
CA ARG A 85 7.75 -8.63 13.43
C ARG A 85 6.78 -8.04 12.41
N ILE A 86 5.76 -8.79 11.98
CA ILE A 86 4.75 -8.27 11.05
C ILE A 86 3.89 -7.19 11.72
N ARG A 87 3.49 -7.38 12.99
CA ARG A 87 2.75 -6.38 13.75
C ARG A 87 3.57 -5.12 14.02
N GLU A 88 4.88 -5.24 14.21
CA GLU A 88 5.79 -4.09 14.28
C GLU A 88 5.76 -3.26 12.99
N LEU A 89 5.68 -3.89 11.81
CA LEU A 89 5.55 -3.17 10.54
C LEU A 89 4.25 -2.36 10.45
N LEU A 90 3.17 -2.82 11.08
CA LEU A 90 1.88 -2.11 11.11
C LEU A 90 1.90 -0.85 11.99
N THR A 91 2.94 -0.68 12.82
CA THR A 91 3.20 0.62 13.48
C THR A 91 3.67 1.68 12.49
N LEU A 92 4.08 1.27 11.28
CA LEU A 92 4.62 2.11 10.20
C LEU A 92 5.93 2.84 10.54
N SER A 93 6.59 2.47 11.63
CA SER A 93 7.86 3.08 12.07
C SER A 93 8.97 3.00 10.99
N PHE A 94 8.92 2.01 10.10
CA PHE A 94 9.84 1.83 9.00
C PHE A 94 9.80 2.99 7.97
N ILE A 95 8.69 3.72 7.88
CA ILE A 95 8.55 4.88 6.98
C ILE A 95 9.52 6.00 7.38
N ASP A 96 9.60 6.29 8.68
CA ASP A 96 10.47 7.33 9.20
C ASP A 96 11.94 6.90 9.14
N ARG A 97 12.20 5.61 9.39
CA ARG A 97 13.53 4.99 9.28
C ARG A 97 14.00 4.74 7.85
N LYS A 98 13.14 4.97 6.86
CA LYS A 98 13.44 4.76 5.42
C LYS A 98 13.83 3.32 5.10
N GLU A 99 13.27 2.37 5.84
CA GLU A 99 13.57 0.94 5.70
C GLU A 99 12.68 0.30 4.63
N ASN A 100 13.30 -0.34 3.65
CA ASN A 100 12.60 -1.17 2.68
C ASN A 100 12.11 -2.47 3.34
N ILE A 101 11.04 -3.05 2.84
CA ILE A 101 10.53 -4.34 3.32
C ILE A 101 10.58 -5.33 2.16
N LEU A 102 11.23 -6.47 2.36
CA LEU A 102 11.36 -7.49 1.33
C LEU A 102 10.71 -8.80 1.79
N PHE A 103 9.71 -9.26 1.05
CA PHE A 103 9.09 -10.56 1.22
C PHE A 103 9.61 -11.52 0.14
N LEU A 104 10.37 -12.53 0.55
CA LEU A 104 10.97 -13.54 -0.33
C LEU A 104 10.36 -14.91 -0.05
N GLY A 105 10.20 -15.73 -1.09
CA GLY A 105 9.78 -17.13 -0.94
C GLY A 105 8.89 -17.66 -2.07
N PRO A 106 8.51 -18.94 -2.05
CA PRO A 106 7.75 -19.57 -3.15
C PRO A 106 6.36 -18.94 -3.42
N PRO A 107 5.75 -19.20 -4.59
CA PRO A 107 4.38 -18.77 -4.89
C PRO A 107 3.35 -19.18 -3.84
N GLY A 108 2.32 -18.34 -3.66
CA GLY A 108 1.11 -18.72 -2.94
C GLY A 108 1.20 -18.71 -1.41
N ILE A 109 2.33 -18.31 -0.82
CA ILE A 109 2.53 -18.26 0.64
C ILE A 109 2.13 -16.94 1.31
N GLY A 110 1.49 -16.01 0.60
CA GLY A 110 0.96 -14.77 1.20
C GLY A 110 1.87 -13.53 1.15
N LYS A 111 3.00 -13.54 0.43
CA LYS A 111 3.90 -12.37 0.26
C LYS A 111 3.16 -11.08 -0.15
N THR A 112 2.38 -11.17 -1.22
CA THR A 112 1.58 -10.05 -1.74
C THR A 112 0.47 -9.65 -0.76
N HIS A 113 -0.12 -10.60 -0.03
CA HIS A 113 -1.13 -10.29 1.00
C HIS A 113 -0.53 -9.43 2.10
N LEU A 114 0.65 -9.80 2.62
CA LEU A 114 1.35 -9.03 3.65
C LEU A 114 1.72 -7.63 3.16
N ALA A 115 2.29 -7.53 1.95
CA ALA A 115 2.63 -6.24 1.34
C ALA A 115 1.41 -5.32 1.19
N ILE A 116 0.28 -5.87 0.72
CA ILE A 116 -0.99 -5.14 0.58
C ILE A 116 -1.55 -4.75 1.95
N SER A 117 -1.45 -5.62 2.96
CA SER A 117 -1.97 -5.35 4.30
C SER A 117 -1.25 -4.18 4.96
N ILE A 118 0.07 -4.11 4.82
CA ILE A 118 0.87 -2.96 5.28
C ILE A 118 0.50 -1.70 4.48
N GLY A 119 0.32 -1.84 3.16
CA GLY A 119 -0.14 -0.74 2.30
C GLY A 119 -1.51 -0.19 2.69
N MET A 120 -2.43 -1.06 3.10
CA MET A 120 -3.77 -0.70 3.58
C MET A 120 -3.71 0.01 4.93
N GLU A 121 -2.90 -0.46 5.87
CA GLU A 121 -2.68 0.23 7.15
C GLU A 121 -2.09 1.62 6.92
N ALA A 122 -1.12 1.75 6.02
CA ALA A 122 -0.55 3.04 5.66
C ALA A 122 -1.59 4.00 5.07
N ILE A 123 -2.49 3.51 4.21
CA ILE A 123 -3.59 4.30 3.67
C ILE A 123 -4.56 4.73 4.77
N ALA A 124 -4.88 3.84 5.72
CA ALA A 124 -5.75 4.16 6.86
C ALA A 124 -5.16 5.27 7.74
N ARG A 125 -3.82 5.36 7.83
CA ARG A 125 -3.08 6.45 8.50
C ARG A 125 -2.87 7.69 7.61
N GLY A 126 -3.44 7.72 6.41
CA GLY A 126 -3.37 8.87 5.50
C GLY A 126 -2.11 8.94 4.63
N TYR A 127 -1.26 7.91 4.63
CA TYR A 127 -0.09 7.86 3.77
C TYR A 127 -0.44 7.49 2.32
N LYS A 128 0.30 8.09 1.38
CA LYS A 128 0.15 7.78 -0.04
C LYS A 128 0.87 6.48 -0.34
N THR A 129 0.11 5.45 -0.68
CA THR A 129 0.64 4.15 -1.11
C THR A 129 0.39 3.99 -2.60
N TYR A 130 1.28 3.29 -3.32
CA TYR A 130 1.08 2.91 -4.72
C TYR A 130 1.55 1.48 -4.96
N PHE A 131 0.77 0.69 -5.69
CA PHE A 131 1.04 -0.71 -6.03
C PHE A 131 1.27 -0.88 -7.52
N ILE A 132 2.29 -1.66 -7.88
CA ILE A 132 2.59 -2.03 -9.26
C ILE A 132 3.44 -3.31 -9.29
N THR A 133 3.34 -4.09 -10.36
CA THR A 133 4.28 -5.21 -10.57
C THR A 133 5.62 -4.71 -11.11
N ALA A 134 6.71 -5.42 -10.86
CA ALA A 134 8.03 -5.04 -11.38
C ALA A 134 8.03 -4.90 -12.92
N HIS A 135 7.35 -5.83 -13.60
CA HIS A 135 7.19 -5.83 -15.05
C HIS A 135 6.42 -4.60 -15.57
N ASP A 136 5.29 -4.27 -14.94
CA ASP A 136 4.46 -3.14 -15.38
C ASP A 136 5.14 -1.81 -15.10
N LEU A 137 5.90 -1.71 -14.00
CA LEU A 137 6.72 -0.52 -13.69
C LEU A 137 7.70 -0.25 -14.83
N VAL A 138 8.48 -1.26 -15.23
CA VAL A 138 9.46 -1.14 -16.32
C VAL A 138 8.77 -0.83 -17.65
N THR A 139 7.69 -1.53 -17.96
CA THR A 139 6.93 -1.33 -19.20
C THR A 139 6.36 0.08 -19.30
N GLN A 140 5.78 0.60 -18.22
CA GLN A 140 5.21 1.95 -18.19
C GLN A 140 6.28 3.04 -18.25
N LEU A 141 7.44 2.84 -17.65
CA LEU A 141 8.56 3.78 -17.73
C LEU A 141 9.19 3.80 -19.12
N ARG A 142 9.41 2.62 -19.72
CA ARG A 142 9.89 2.49 -21.10
C ARG A 142 8.97 3.22 -22.08
N LYS A 143 7.66 3.01 -21.98
CA LYS A 143 6.69 3.71 -22.82
C LYS A 143 6.73 5.23 -22.61
N ALA A 144 6.83 5.68 -21.36
CA ALA A 144 6.89 7.10 -21.06
C ALA A 144 8.19 7.75 -21.59
N ASP A 145 9.31 7.02 -21.60
CA ASP A 145 10.56 7.50 -22.17
C ASP A 145 10.47 7.68 -23.69
N GLN A 146 9.90 6.69 -24.39
CA GLN A 146 9.62 6.78 -25.83
C GLN A 146 8.71 7.97 -26.19
N GLU A 147 7.84 8.40 -25.28
CA GLU A 147 6.98 9.58 -25.43
C GLU A 147 7.60 10.89 -24.93
N GLY A 148 8.87 10.89 -24.48
CA GLY A 148 9.55 12.07 -23.94
C GLY A 148 9.01 12.55 -22.58
N LYS A 149 8.35 11.67 -21.83
CA LYS A 149 7.65 11.97 -20.55
C LYS A 149 8.19 11.15 -19.37
N LEU A 150 9.40 10.61 -19.47
CA LEU A 150 10.00 9.73 -18.45
C LEU A 150 9.97 10.37 -17.05
N GLU A 151 10.47 11.60 -16.92
CA GLU A 151 10.56 12.28 -15.62
C GLU A 151 9.19 12.45 -14.94
N LYS A 152 8.15 12.79 -15.72
CA LYS A 152 6.78 12.89 -15.22
C LYS A 152 6.27 11.54 -14.72
N LYS A 153 6.59 10.45 -15.43
CA LYS A 153 6.18 9.10 -15.05
C LYS A 153 6.95 8.61 -13.82
N LEU A 154 8.26 8.85 -13.74
CA LEU A 154 9.10 8.52 -12.58
C LEU A 154 8.55 9.14 -11.29
N ARG A 155 8.16 10.42 -11.33
CA ARG A 155 7.57 11.11 -10.18
C ARG A 155 6.33 10.40 -9.63
N MET A 156 5.57 9.68 -10.44
CA MET A 156 4.41 8.91 -9.94
C MET A 156 4.81 7.72 -9.08
N PHE A 157 6.00 7.15 -9.28
CA PHE A 157 6.53 6.05 -8.47
C PHE A 157 7.41 6.55 -7.32
N VAL A 158 7.98 7.75 -7.42
CA VAL A 158 8.82 8.36 -6.37
C VAL A 158 7.99 9.13 -5.32
N LYS A 159 6.91 9.80 -5.72
CA LYS A 159 6.09 10.65 -4.82
C LYS A 159 5.32 9.89 -3.72
N PRO A 160 4.81 8.65 -3.91
CA PRO A 160 4.14 7.92 -2.85
C PRO A 160 5.05 7.70 -1.65
N THR A 161 4.51 7.81 -0.44
CA THR A 161 5.22 7.48 0.80
C THR A 161 5.64 6.02 0.79
N ILE A 162 4.76 5.12 0.34
CA ILE A 162 5.08 3.70 0.16
C ILE A 162 4.88 3.33 -1.30
N LEU A 163 5.89 2.70 -1.89
CA LEU A 163 5.78 2.04 -3.19
C LEU A 163 5.85 0.52 -2.98
N ILE A 164 4.81 -0.19 -3.40
CA ILE A 164 4.77 -1.65 -3.42
C ILE A 164 5.14 -2.11 -4.82
N ILE A 165 6.23 -2.87 -4.93
CA ILE A 165 6.68 -3.52 -6.17
C ILE A 165 6.49 -5.02 -6.01
N ASP A 166 5.44 -5.55 -6.66
CA ASP A 166 5.07 -6.96 -6.56
C ASP A 166 5.69 -7.80 -7.69
N GLU A 167 5.80 -9.11 -7.45
CA GLU A 167 6.19 -10.12 -8.45
C GLU A 167 7.57 -9.92 -9.11
N MET A 168 8.54 -9.38 -8.36
CA MET A 168 9.91 -9.29 -8.85
C MET A 168 10.49 -10.71 -9.04
N GLY A 169 10.86 -11.06 -10.28
CA GLY A 169 11.53 -12.32 -10.61
C GLY A 169 10.69 -13.43 -11.24
N TYR A 170 9.40 -13.19 -11.54
CA TYR A 170 8.62 -14.10 -12.39
C TYR A 170 8.92 -13.95 -13.87
N LEU A 171 9.05 -12.71 -14.33
CA LEU A 171 9.39 -12.38 -15.71
C LEU A 171 10.80 -11.81 -15.73
N LYS A 172 11.62 -12.29 -16.66
CA LYS A 172 12.87 -11.61 -17.00
C LYS A 172 12.52 -10.24 -17.57
N LEU A 173 13.15 -9.20 -17.03
CA LEU A 173 13.01 -7.86 -17.54
C LEU A 173 13.80 -7.75 -18.85
N ASP A 174 13.35 -6.90 -19.76
CA ASP A 174 14.16 -6.52 -20.92
C ASP A 174 15.45 -5.84 -20.40
N PRO A 175 16.64 -6.36 -20.73
CA PRO A 175 17.91 -5.79 -20.24
C PRO A 175 18.07 -4.31 -20.59
N ASN A 176 17.56 -3.88 -21.75
CA ASN A 176 17.60 -2.47 -22.15
C ASN A 176 16.71 -1.57 -21.29
N SER A 177 15.75 -2.16 -20.57
CA SER A 177 14.73 -1.46 -19.79
C SER A 177 14.89 -1.67 -18.28
N ALA A 178 15.74 -2.62 -17.84
CA ALA A 178 15.97 -2.89 -16.41
C ALA A 178 16.50 -1.67 -15.64
N HIS A 179 17.23 -0.78 -16.31
CA HIS A 179 17.73 0.46 -15.72
C HIS A 179 16.60 1.39 -15.20
N TYR A 180 15.37 1.29 -15.72
CA TYR A 180 14.23 2.06 -15.20
C TYR A 180 13.85 1.67 -13.77
N LEU A 181 13.92 0.37 -13.44
CA LEU A 181 13.70 -0.09 -12.08
C LEU A 181 14.77 0.47 -11.14
N PHE A 182 16.02 0.51 -11.59
CA PHE A 182 17.13 1.10 -10.84
C PHE A 182 16.90 2.58 -10.58
N GLN A 183 16.43 3.35 -11.56
CA GLN A 183 16.13 4.77 -11.35
C GLN A 183 15.09 4.99 -10.25
N VAL A 184 14.07 4.12 -10.15
CA VAL A 184 13.08 4.21 -9.07
C VAL A 184 13.71 3.87 -7.73
N ILE A 185 14.46 2.77 -7.63
CA ILE A 185 15.14 2.36 -6.40
C ILE A 185 16.10 3.45 -5.93
N ALA A 186 16.94 3.97 -6.82
CA ALA A 186 17.94 4.98 -6.51
C ALA A 186 17.32 6.31 -6.06
N ARG A 187 16.19 6.74 -6.64
CA ARG A 187 15.51 7.98 -6.22
C ARG A 187 14.72 7.83 -4.92
N ARG A 188 14.39 6.60 -4.52
CA ARG A 188 13.65 6.32 -3.28
C ARG A 188 14.56 5.97 -2.11
N TYR A 189 15.78 5.51 -2.41
CA TYR A 189 16.83 5.23 -1.44
C TYR A 189 17.00 6.42 -0.47
N GLU A 190 16.97 6.13 0.83
CA GLU A 190 17.01 7.11 1.94
C GLU A 190 15.88 8.17 1.97
N HIS A 191 14.89 8.09 1.07
CA HIS A 191 13.80 9.06 0.98
C HIS A 191 12.42 8.49 1.32
N ALA A 192 12.08 7.31 0.80
CA ALA A 192 10.78 6.71 1.02
C ALA A 192 10.83 5.18 0.79
N PRO A 193 10.23 4.37 1.68
CA PRO A 193 10.36 2.92 1.64
C PRO A 193 9.76 2.28 0.38
N ILE A 194 10.35 1.18 -0.03
CA ILE A 194 9.83 0.23 -1.01
C ILE A 194 9.43 -1.05 -0.27
N ILE A 195 8.22 -1.55 -0.52
CA ILE A 195 7.83 -2.91 -0.14
C ILE A 195 7.94 -3.76 -1.39
N LEU A 196 8.76 -4.80 -1.37
CA LEU A 196 9.02 -5.64 -2.53
C LEU A 196 8.66 -7.09 -2.23
N THR A 197 8.02 -7.76 -3.19
CA THR A 197 7.82 -9.21 -3.14
C THR A 197 8.61 -9.90 -4.25
N SER A 198 9.24 -11.02 -3.93
CA SER A 198 9.97 -11.82 -4.91
C SER A 198 9.88 -13.31 -4.61
N ASN A 199 9.86 -14.12 -5.67
CA ASN A 199 10.03 -15.57 -5.59
C ASN A 199 11.48 -16.02 -5.81
N LYS A 200 12.41 -15.08 -5.99
CA LYS A 200 13.81 -15.32 -6.34
C LYS A 200 14.72 -14.92 -5.17
N SER A 201 15.80 -15.67 -5.02
CA SER A 201 16.89 -15.28 -4.12
C SER A 201 17.67 -14.10 -4.71
N PHE A 202 18.37 -13.34 -3.87
CA PHE A 202 19.13 -12.17 -4.33
C PHE A 202 20.20 -12.53 -5.38
N GLY A 203 20.81 -13.71 -5.29
CA GLY A 203 21.81 -14.17 -6.27
C GLY A 203 21.25 -14.34 -7.69
N GLU A 204 19.94 -14.60 -7.82
CA GLU A 204 19.28 -14.78 -9.11
C GLU A 204 18.90 -13.46 -9.78
N TRP A 205 19.07 -12.30 -9.12
CA TRP A 205 18.65 -11.01 -9.66
C TRP A 205 19.42 -10.58 -10.91
N GLY A 206 20.67 -11.01 -11.05
CA GLY A 206 21.45 -10.80 -12.28
C GLY A 206 20.75 -11.39 -13.50
N GLU A 207 20.15 -12.58 -13.38
CA GLU A 207 19.40 -13.22 -14.47
C GLU A 207 18.06 -12.54 -14.76
N ILE A 208 17.43 -11.95 -13.73
CA ILE A 208 16.14 -11.27 -13.86
C ILE A 208 16.32 -9.96 -14.63
N VAL A 209 17.37 -9.19 -14.31
CA VAL A 209 17.62 -7.88 -14.93
C VAL A 209 18.49 -7.98 -16.19
N GLY A 210 19.17 -9.10 -16.42
CA GLY A 210 20.05 -9.32 -17.56
C GLY A 210 21.44 -8.68 -17.43
N ASP A 211 21.79 -8.17 -16.24
CA ASP A 211 23.04 -7.49 -15.92
C ASP A 211 23.36 -7.66 -14.43
N SER A 212 24.42 -8.42 -14.11
CA SER A 212 24.82 -8.70 -12.73
C SER A 212 25.36 -7.47 -12.00
N VAL A 213 25.99 -6.53 -12.71
CA VAL A 213 26.50 -5.28 -12.13
C VAL A 213 25.34 -4.38 -11.74
N LEU A 214 24.35 -4.24 -12.63
CA LEU A 214 23.14 -3.48 -12.35
C LEU A 214 22.33 -4.11 -11.20
N ALA A 215 22.19 -5.44 -11.18
CA ALA A 215 21.53 -6.15 -10.08
C ALA A 215 22.21 -5.87 -8.73
N THR A 216 23.54 -5.93 -8.70
CA THR A 216 24.32 -5.65 -7.49
C THR A 216 24.08 -4.22 -7.01
N ALA A 217 24.10 -3.24 -7.92
CA ALA A 217 23.85 -1.84 -7.59
C ALA A 217 22.41 -1.56 -7.11
N MET A 218 21.42 -2.30 -7.61
CA MET A 218 20.04 -2.25 -7.13
C MET A 218 19.95 -2.82 -5.71
N LEU A 219 20.51 -4.01 -5.49
CA LEU A 219 20.45 -4.71 -4.20
C LEU A 219 21.19 -3.96 -3.11
N ASP A 220 22.34 -3.38 -3.40
CA ASP A 220 23.10 -2.55 -2.46
C ASP A 220 22.22 -1.46 -1.82
N ARG A 221 21.48 -0.71 -2.65
CA ARG A 221 20.54 0.33 -2.20
C ARG A 221 19.28 -0.23 -1.53
N LEU A 222 18.75 -1.33 -2.05
CA LEU A 222 17.54 -1.95 -1.49
C LEU A 222 17.77 -2.54 -0.11
N LEU A 223 18.96 -3.13 0.12
CA LEU A 223 19.27 -3.92 1.30
C LEU A 223 19.93 -3.12 2.43
N HIS A 224 20.57 -1.99 2.13
CA HIS A 224 21.26 -1.18 3.15
C HIS A 224 20.36 -0.80 4.33
N HIS A 225 19.15 -0.30 4.05
CA HIS A 225 18.10 -0.08 5.06
C HIS A 225 16.93 -0.99 4.74
N SER A 226 16.92 -2.21 5.29
CA SER A 226 15.87 -3.16 4.97
C SER A 226 15.49 -4.12 6.09
N ILE A 227 14.22 -4.52 6.06
CA ILE A 227 13.66 -5.59 6.87
C ILE A 227 13.29 -6.73 5.93
N ILE A 228 14.00 -7.86 6.07
CA ILE A 228 13.86 -8.99 5.16
C ILE A 228 13.07 -10.11 5.83
N PHE A 229 12.13 -10.68 5.08
CA PHE A 229 11.31 -11.83 5.44
C PHE A 229 11.50 -12.95 4.42
N ASN A 230 12.14 -14.04 4.85
CA ASN A 230 12.30 -15.26 4.06
C ASN A 230 11.19 -16.25 4.43
N LEU A 231 10.10 -16.23 3.68
CA LEU A 231 8.90 -16.99 3.93
C LEU A 231 9.04 -18.40 3.32
N LYS A 232 8.62 -19.41 4.07
CA LYS A 232 8.62 -20.82 3.68
C LYS A 232 7.27 -21.46 4.03
N GLY A 233 6.78 -22.35 3.18
CA GLY A 233 5.52 -23.05 3.44
C GLY A 233 4.87 -23.54 2.15
N GLU A 234 3.77 -24.25 2.31
CA GLU A 234 2.93 -24.69 1.19
C GLU A 234 2.08 -23.53 0.64
N SER A 235 1.72 -23.61 -0.63
CA SER A 235 0.87 -22.62 -1.27
C SER A 235 -0.55 -22.63 -0.68
N TYR A 236 -0.97 -21.51 -0.11
CA TYR A 236 -2.32 -21.30 0.41
C TYR A 236 -3.38 -21.51 -0.68
N ARG A 237 -3.09 -21.09 -1.91
CA ARG A 237 -3.97 -21.28 -3.08
C ARG A 237 -4.22 -22.76 -3.39
N LEU A 238 -3.21 -23.62 -3.21
CA LEU A 238 -3.36 -25.07 -3.41
C LEU A 238 -4.13 -25.72 -2.26
N ARG A 239 -3.94 -25.23 -1.03
CA ARG A 239 -4.71 -25.68 0.14
C ARG A 239 -6.20 -25.38 -0.01
N GLU A 240 -6.57 -24.17 -0.42
CA GLU A 240 -7.97 -23.81 -0.71
C GLU A 240 -8.59 -24.71 -1.79
N LYS A 241 -7.85 -24.99 -2.87
CA LYS A 241 -8.31 -25.88 -3.94
C LYS A 241 -8.55 -27.31 -3.42
N ARG A 242 -7.70 -27.82 -2.54
CA ARG A 242 -7.86 -29.17 -1.94
C ARG A 242 -9.11 -29.25 -1.06
N LEU A 243 -9.32 -28.27 -0.19
CA LEU A 243 -10.50 -28.19 0.67
C LEU A 243 -11.82 -28.07 -0.13
N GLN A 244 -11.79 -27.38 -1.27
CA GLN A 244 -12.95 -27.31 -2.17
C GLN A 244 -13.25 -28.66 -2.83
N GLN A 245 -12.21 -29.42 -3.22
CA GLN A 245 -12.36 -30.74 -3.82
C GLN A 245 -12.87 -31.79 -2.84
N GLU A 246 -12.47 -31.71 -1.57
CA GLU A 246 -12.96 -32.60 -0.50
C GLU A 246 -14.45 -32.35 -0.24
N LYS A 247 -14.89 -31.08 -0.14
CA LYS A 247 -16.31 -30.73 0.02
C LYS A 247 -17.20 -31.15 -1.16
N GLN A 248 -16.65 -31.25 -2.37
CA GLN A 248 -17.37 -31.73 -3.56
C GLN A 248 -17.45 -33.26 -3.64
N LYS A 249 -16.61 -33.99 -2.89
CA LYS A 249 -16.66 -35.46 -2.81
C LYS A 249 -17.60 -35.96 -1.71
N ASP A 250 -17.85 -35.12 -0.72
CA ASP A 250 -18.77 -35.39 0.41
C ASP A 250 -20.21 -34.91 0.14
N GLN A 251 -20.50 -34.38 -1.06
CA GLN A 251 -21.84 -34.00 -1.58
C GLN A 251 -22.27 -34.96 -2.69
#